data_AF-A0AAE6FV14-F1
#
_entry.id   AF-A0AAE6FV14-F1
#
_cell.length_a   1.000
_cell.length_b   1.000
_cell.length_c   1.000
_cell.angle_alpha   90.00
_cell.angle_beta   90.00
_cell.angle_gamma   90.00
#
_symmetry.space_group_name_H-M   'P 1'
#
loop_
_entity.id
_entity.type
_entity.pdbx_description
1 polymer ?
#
loop_
_entity_poly.entity_id
_entity_poly.type
_entity_poly.pdbx_seq_one_letter_code
_entity_poly.pdbx_strand_id
1 'polypeptide(L)'
;MHQTQEFIMSKEQHNWDDKNLTVKHKAVKNSTEGGACLNRHDGSREQNGKGVVKAVSCNHRWQGFKKALEKKATYNWPAYEALSKQKSFAMVVRARSGTRRVQAPNGENKAWDVTAGGNNFRTSCNVPFWHEAHHIVPNNVLKSCIVKVGEGKPLQVVYVKKIRSGLLKEKYNLNHKINMILLPMDRRVARTLQLPRHRLTSEHRSHRAYSNHVRDKLKKYLKLVQKAVQKHEGPPADYKACKSKIEALSETLYAKIISAGKLMASGLMEGDALDEIPARHFDKVPPKSNLKGLFK
;
A
#
# COMPACT_ATOMS: atom_id res chain seq x y z
N MET A 1 -10.11 15.18 7.55
CA MET A 1 -9.05 15.84 8.34
C MET A 1 -7.79 14.97 8.56
N HIS A 2 -7.85 13.68 8.96
CA HIS A 2 -6.60 12.90 9.19
C HIS A 2 -5.84 12.31 7.98
N GLN A 3 -6.44 12.07 6.80
CA GLN A 3 -5.65 11.67 5.61
C GLN A 3 -4.71 12.77 5.14
N THR A 4 -5.16 14.02 5.26
CA THR A 4 -4.32 15.20 5.11
C THR A 4 -3.19 15.15 6.13
N GLN A 5 -3.49 14.80 7.39
CA GLN A 5 -2.49 14.70 8.47
C GLN A 5 -1.47 13.56 8.26
N GLU A 6 -1.88 12.36 7.83
CA GLU A 6 -0.93 11.27 7.50
C GLU A 6 -0.04 11.63 6.32
N PHE A 7 -0.60 12.26 5.28
CA PHE A 7 0.15 12.74 4.13
C PHE A 7 1.08 13.90 4.50
N ILE A 8 0.64 14.82 5.38
CA ILE A 8 1.44 15.90 5.95
C ILE A 8 2.60 15.32 6.77
N MET A 9 2.34 14.38 7.69
CA MET A 9 3.38 13.70 8.50
C MET A 9 4.34 12.86 7.66
N SER A 10 3.89 12.34 6.51
CA SER A 10 4.74 11.63 5.56
C SER A 10 5.58 12.58 4.72
N LYS A 11 5.05 13.75 4.36
CA LYS A 11 5.78 14.80 3.64
C LYS A 11 6.82 15.47 4.52
N GLU A 12 6.48 15.74 5.78
CA GLU A 12 7.42 16.24 6.79
C GLU A 12 8.59 15.26 7.01
N GLN A 13 8.29 13.97 7.13
CA GLN A 13 9.34 12.95 7.25
C GLN A 13 10.20 12.87 5.97
N HIS A 14 9.59 12.99 4.80
CA HIS A 14 10.33 13.02 3.52
C HIS A 14 11.26 14.23 3.44
N ASN A 15 10.79 15.43 3.79
CA ASN A 15 11.62 16.63 3.88
C ASN A 15 12.75 16.47 4.92
N TRP A 16 12.45 15.85 6.06
CA TRP A 16 13.46 15.56 7.08
C TRP A 16 14.52 14.62 6.53
N ASP A 17 14.14 13.56 5.81
CA ASP A 17 15.08 12.62 5.21
C ASP A 17 16.04 13.31 4.23
N ASP A 18 15.50 14.15 3.34
CA ASP A 18 16.28 14.85 2.32
C ASP A 18 17.29 15.85 2.91
N LYS A 19 16.99 16.39 4.10
CA LYS A 19 17.88 17.28 4.86
C LYS A 19 18.89 16.53 5.73
N ASN A 20 18.51 15.38 6.32
CA ASN A 20 19.24 14.79 7.44
C ASN A 20 19.96 13.47 7.14
N LEU A 21 19.67 12.82 6.01
CA LEU A 21 20.26 11.55 5.64
C LEU A 21 21.44 11.73 4.67
N THR A 22 22.45 10.89 4.85
CA THR A 22 23.61 10.80 3.95
C THR A 22 23.25 10.24 2.58
N VAL A 23 22.29 9.30 2.54
CA VAL A 23 21.72 8.76 1.30
C VAL A 23 20.28 9.24 1.20
N LYS A 24 19.99 9.95 0.11
CA LYS A 24 18.72 10.65 -0.08
C LYS A 24 17.71 9.83 -0.87
N HIS A 25 16.46 10.26 -0.82
CA HIS A 25 15.40 9.77 -1.69
C HIS A 25 15.80 9.93 -3.17
N LYS A 26 15.45 8.92 -3.98
CA LYS A 26 15.67 8.93 -5.44
C LYS A 26 14.36 8.69 -6.16
N ALA A 27 13.89 9.70 -6.89
CA ALA A 27 12.78 9.57 -7.81
C ALA A 27 13.29 9.27 -9.23
N VAL A 28 12.61 8.37 -9.94
CA VAL A 28 12.89 8.04 -11.35
C VAL A 28 11.61 8.30 -12.13
N LYS A 29 11.68 9.21 -13.11
CA LYS A 29 10.55 9.53 -13.98
C LYS A 29 10.27 8.36 -14.92
N ASN A 30 9.00 8.15 -15.28
CA ASN A 30 8.55 7.15 -16.24
C ASN A 30 8.96 5.70 -15.95
N SER A 31 9.28 5.37 -14.69
CA SER A 31 9.69 4.01 -14.30
C SER A 31 9.08 3.60 -12.96
N THR A 32 8.79 2.32 -12.80
CA THR A 32 8.52 1.71 -11.50
C THR A 32 9.80 1.38 -10.74
N GLU A 33 10.90 1.22 -11.46
CA GLU A 33 12.16 0.67 -10.98
C GLU A 33 13.21 1.74 -10.65
N GLY A 34 14.23 1.35 -9.89
CA GLY A 34 15.43 2.16 -9.64
C GLY A 34 15.24 3.36 -8.70
N GLY A 35 14.03 3.61 -8.21
CA GLY A 35 13.73 4.60 -7.18
C GLY A 35 14.05 4.12 -5.76
N ALA A 36 14.16 5.06 -4.83
CA ALA A 36 14.37 4.80 -3.40
C ALA A 36 13.54 5.78 -2.57
N CYS A 37 12.59 5.28 -1.77
CA CYS A 37 11.67 6.12 -1.01
C CYS A 37 11.12 5.37 0.21
N LEU A 38 11.14 5.99 1.39
CA LEU A 38 10.60 5.41 2.63
C LEU A 38 9.30 6.06 3.10
N ASN A 39 8.72 6.93 2.27
CA ASN A 39 7.59 7.77 2.65
C ASN A 39 6.53 7.79 1.55
N ARG A 40 5.26 7.84 1.94
CA ARG A 40 4.14 8.10 1.05
C ARG A 40 3.97 9.62 0.81
N HIS A 41 4.91 10.22 0.07
CA HIS A 41 4.92 11.68 -0.15
C HIS A 41 4.29 12.14 -1.48
N ASP A 42 4.28 11.29 -2.51
CA ASP A 42 3.72 11.63 -3.82
C ASP A 42 2.52 10.73 -4.13
N GLY A 43 1.38 11.36 -4.44
CA GLY A 43 0.18 10.74 -4.99
C GLY A 43 -0.43 11.60 -6.10
N SER A 44 0.38 12.47 -6.72
CA SER A 44 -0.05 13.49 -7.65
C SER A 44 -0.46 12.93 -9.02
N ARG A 45 -1.08 13.79 -9.82
CA ARG A 45 -1.50 13.55 -11.21
C ARG A 45 -0.87 14.61 -12.09
N GLU A 46 -0.61 14.26 -13.35
CA GLU A 46 -0.25 15.19 -14.42
C GLU A 46 -1.44 16.17 -14.59
N GLN A 47 -1.23 17.48 -14.78
CA GLN A 47 -2.29 18.51 -14.78
C GLN A 47 -2.93 18.83 -13.40
N ASN A 48 -2.12 19.19 -12.39
CA ASN A 48 -2.61 19.77 -11.13
C ASN A 48 -3.73 18.95 -10.42
N GLY A 49 -3.64 17.62 -10.48
CA GLY A 49 -4.60 16.73 -9.82
C GLY A 49 -5.76 16.23 -10.69
N LYS A 50 -5.87 16.68 -11.94
CA LYS A 50 -7.01 16.36 -12.84
C LYS A 50 -6.71 15.30 -13.91
N GLY A 51 -5.47 15.15 -14.37
CA GLY A 51 -5.08 14.20 -15.42
C GLY A 51 -4.66 12.81 -14.91
N VAL A 52 -3.87 12.07 -15.70
CA VAL A 52 -3.39 10.72 -15.35
C VAL A 52 -2.48 10.72 -14.13
N VAL A 53 -2.34 9.57 -13.46
CA VAL A 53 -1.40 9.41 -12.35
C VAL A 53 0.03 9.67 -12.82
N LYS A 54 0.74 10.58 -12.14
CA LYS A 54 2.07 11.02 -12.54
C LYS A 54 3.06 9.86 -12.54
N ALA A 55 3.69 9.61 -13.68
CA ALA A 55 4.60 8.49 -13.87
C ALA A 55 5.96 8.75 -13.19
N VAL A 56 6.06 8.38 -11.91
CA VAL A 56 7.31 8.50 -11.13
C VAL A 56 7.40 7.40 -10.07
N SER A 57 8.61 6.88 -9.84
CA SER A 57 8.83 5.70 -9.00
C SER A 57 8.41 5.88 -7.52
N CYS A 58 8.34 7.11 -7.01
CA CYS A 58 7.88 7.41 -5.65
C CYS A 58 6.36 7.67 -5.55
N ASN A 59 5.63 7.70 -6.67
CA ASN A 59 4.19 7.90 -6.66
C ASN A 59 3.46 6.56 -6.39
N HIS A 60 2.94 6.42 -5.17
CA HIS A 60 2.24 5.19 -4.75
C HIS A 60 1.02 4.87 -5.62
N ARG A 61 0.30 5.89 -6.14
CA ARG A 61 -0.85 5.65 -7.01
C ARG A 61 -0.41 5.11 -8.37
N TRP A 62 0.67 5.64 -8.92
CA TRP A 62 1.24 5.15 -10.17
C TRP A 62 1.73 3.70 -10.05
N GLN A 63 2.43 3.40 -8.96
CA GLN A 63 2.93 2.06 -8.67
C GLN A 63 1.79 1.05 -8.46
N GLY A 64 0.74 1.45 -7.74
CA GLY A 64 -0.49 0.65 -7.61
C GLY A 64 -1.19 0.43 -8.96
N PHE A 65 -1.24 1.43 -9.82
CA PHE A 65 -1.75 1.30 -11.19
C PHE A 65 -0.95 0.30 -12.02
N LYS A 66 0.38 0.41 -12.02
CA LYS A 66 1.22 -0.55 -12.72
C LYS A 66 1.06 -1.98 -12.20
N LYS A 67 0.95 -2.16 -10.88
CA LYS A 67 0.63 -3.48 -10.29
C LYS A 67 -0.71 -4.01 -10.78
N ALA A 68 -1.73 -3.17 -10.86
CA ALA A 68 -3.06 -3.56 -11.32
C ALA A 68 -3.05 -4.00 -12.79
N LEU A 69 -2.31 -3.29 -13.65
CA LEU A 69 -2.10 -3.70 -15.04
C LEU A 69 -1.40 -5.06 -15.16
N GLU A 70 -0.35 -5.29 -14.36
CA GLU A 70 0.35 -6.60 -14.31
C GLU A 70 -0.56 -7.74 -13.84
N LYS A 71 -1.60 -7.41 -13.05
CA LYS A 71 -2.55 -8.36 -12.49
C LYS A 71 -3.95 -8.16 -13.09
N LYS A 72 -4.03 -7.82 -14.38
CA LYS A 72 -5.29 -7.56 -15.11
C LYS A 72 -6.37 -8.63 -14.91
N ALA A 73 -5.97 -9.90 -14.78
CA ALA A 73 -6.88 -11.01 -14.54
C ALA A 73 -7.62 -10.90 -13.18
N THR A 74 -6.98 -10.32 -12.17
CA THR A 74 -7.59 -10.01 -10.88
C THR A 74 -8.54 -8.83 -10.96
N TYR A 75 -8.22 -7.83 -11.80
CA TYR A 75 -9.02 -6.61 -11.97
C TYR A 75 -9.84 -6.65 -13.26
N ASN A 76 -10.53 -7.77 -13.48
CA ASN A 76 -11.26 -8.10 -14.71
C ASN A 76 -12.44 -7.14 -14.93
N TRP A 77 -12.23 -6.05 -15.67
CA TRP A 77 -13.23 -5.02 -15.96
C TRP A 77 -14.59 -5.58 -16.41
N PRO A 78 -14.65 -6.47 -17.43
CA PRO A 78 -15.89 -7.10 -17.86
C PRO A 78 -16.72 -7.72 -16.72
N ALA A 79 -16.08 -8.30 -15.70
CA ALA A 79 -16.80 -8.96 -14.61
C ALA A 79 -17.61 -7.99 -13.74
N TYR A 80 -17.19 -6.73 -13.62
CA TYR A 80 -17.83 -5.73 -12.74
C TYR A 80 -18.31 -4.47 -13.49
N GLU A 81 -18.29 -4.46 -14.82
CA GLU A 81 -18.78 -3.34 -15.63
C GLU A 81 -20.24 -3.02 -15.30
N ALA A 82 -21.11 -4.02 -15.23
CA ALA A 82 -22.53 -3.80 -14.93
C ALA A 82 -22.73 -3.13 -13.57
N LEU A 83 -21.87 -3.43 -12.59
CA LEU A 83 -21.91 -2.82 -11.26
C LEU A 83 -21.51 -1.34 -11.27
N SER A 84 -20.65 -0.92 -12.22
CA SER A 84 -20.25 0.48 -12.36
C SER A 84 -21.39 1.40 -12.80
N LYS A 85 -22.42 0.84 -13.45
CA LYS A 85 -23.61 1.55 -13.92
C LYS A 85 -24.69 1.65 -12.83
N GLN A 86 -24.56 0.86 -11.76
CA GLN A 86 -25.52 0.84 -10.64
C GLN A 86 -25.13 1.83 -9.54
N LYS A 87 -26.03 2.77 -9.24
CA LYS A 87 -25.87 3.67 -8.09
C LYS A 87 -26.29 2.93 -6.81
N SER A 88 -25.36 2.65 -5.89
CA SER A 88 -25.74 2.12 -4.57
C SER A 88 -26.30 3.24 -3.68
N PHE A 89 -27.18 2.92 -2.74
CA PHE A 89 -27.68 3.91 -1.78
C PHE A 89 -26.54 4.61 -1.02
N ALA A 90 -25.52 3.84 -0.59
CA ALA A 90 -24.32 4.38 0.05
C ALA A 90 -23.51 5.33 -0.87
N MET A 91 -23.46 5.05 -2.17
CA MET A 91 -22.85 5.93 -3.19
C MET A 91 -23.58 7.28 -3.25
N VAL A 92 -24.91 7.23 -3.32
CA VAL A 92 -25.77 8.42 -3.40
C VAL A 92 -25.66 9.27 -2.13
N VAL A 93 -25.70 8.64 -0.95
CA VAL A 93 -25.56 9.34 0.33
C VAL A 93 -24.18 9.99 0.48
N ARG A 94 -23.10 9.29 0.13
CA ARG A 94 -21.73 9.85 0.22
C ARG A 94 -21.45 10.95 -0.80
N ALA A 95 -21.98 10.82 -2.01
CA ALA A 95 -21.88 11.88 -3.02
C ALA A 95 -22.56 13.19 -2.56
N ARG A 96 -23.58 13.09 -1.69
CA ARG A 96 -24.29 14.22 -1.09
C ARG A 96 -23.61 14.77 0.18
N SER A 97 -22.90 13.94 0.94
CA SER A 97 -22.31 14.30 2.24
C SER A 97 -20.87 14.85 2.19
N GLY A 98 -20.24 14.91 1.01
CA GLY A 98 -18.86 15.40 0.86
C GLY A 98 -18.77 16.91 0.56
N THR A 99 -17.77 17.59 1.12
CA THR A 99 -17.39 19.00 0.83
C THR A 99 -16.95 19.25 -0.63
N ARG A 100 -16.99 18.24 -1.50
CA ARG A 100 -16.91 18.36 -2.96
C ARG A 100 -17.95 17.42 -3.57
N ARG A 101 -18.92 17.98 -4.30
CA ARG A 101 -19.77 17.25 -5.24
C ARG A 101 -18.86 16.67 -6.32
N VAL A 102 -18.39 15.44 -6.15
CA VAL A 102 -17.70 14.73 -7.20
C VAL A 102 -18.67 13.71 -7.76
N GLN A 103 -18.94 13.83 -9.06
CA GLN A 103 -19.84 12.92 -9.76
C GLN A 103 -19.30 11.49 -9.60
N ALA A 104 -20.16 10.58 -9.15
CA ALA A 104 -19.89 9.16 -9.28
C ALA A 104 -19.54 8.92 -10.75
N PRO A 105 -18.44 8.23 -11.08
CA PRO A 105 -18.23 7.85 -12.46
C PRO A 105 -19.41 6.92 -12.82
N ASN A 106 -20.32 7.41 -13.66
CA ASN A 106 -21.19 6.54 -14.42
C ASN A 106 -20.26 5.64 -15.25
N GLY A 107 -20.56 4.36 -15.41
CA GLY A 107 -19.72 3.42 -16.17
C GLY A 107 -19.36 3.84 -17.60
N GLU A 108 -19.86 4.99 -18.07
CA GLU A 108 -19.44 5.70 -19.25
C GLU A 108 -17.92 5.99 -19.22
N ASN A 109 -17.29 5.92 -20.40
CA ASN A 109 -15.85 6.14 -20.61
C ASN A 109 -14.89 5.17 -19.89
N LYS A 110 -15.36 3.97 -19.50
CA LYS A 110 -14.55 2.97 -18.79
C LYS A 110 -13.85 3.56 -17.56
N ALA A 111 -14.53 4.50 -16.90
CA ALA A 111 -13.94 5.28 -15.82
C ALA A 111 -13.49 4.42 -14.64
N TRP A 112 -13.94 3.16 -14.56
CA TRP A 112 -13.67 2.09 -13.59
C TRP A 112 -12.65 1.03 -14.05
N ASP A 113 -12.27 1.04 -15.34
CA ASP A 113 -11.27 0.14 -15.89
C ASP A 113 -9.85 0.54 -15.45
N VAL A 114 -9.07 -0.46 -15.04
CA VAL A 114 -7.66 -0.27 -14.68
C VAL A 114 -6.79 0.11 -15.87
N THR A 115 -7.27 -0.04 -17.11
CA THR A 115 -6.54 0.35 -18.34
C THR A 115 -6.70 1.82 -18.72
N ALA A 116 -7.68 2.54 -18.15
CA ALA A 116 -8.01 3.92 -18.51
C ALA A 116 -7.09 4.98 -17.84
N GLY A 117 -5.77 4.87 -18.01
CA GLY A 117 -4.80 5.90 -17.59
C GLY A 117 -4.72 6.13 -16.07
N GLY A 118 -5.24 5.19 -15.28
CA GLY A 118 -5.26 5.27 -13.83
C GLY A 118 -6.24 6.30 -13.26
N ASN A 119 -7.30 6.63 -14.00
CA ASN A 119 -8.36 7.54 -13.53
C ASN A 119 -9.10 7.04 -12.27
N ASN A 120 -9.08 5.73 -12.04
CA ASN A 120 -9.57 5.07 -10.83
C ASN A 120 -8.72 5.20 -9.58
N PHE A 121 -7.50 5.69 -9.70
CA PHE A 121 -6.51 5.60 -8.62
C PHE A 121 -6.56 6.91 -7.83
N ARG A 122 -7.30 6.88 -6.73
CA ARG A 122 -7.53 8.04 -5.85
C ARG A 122 -7.10 7.69 -4.42
N THR A 123 -6.85 8.71 -3.58
CA THR A 123 -6.46 8.49 -2.17
C THR A 123 -7.62 8.59 -1.20
N SER A 124 -8.82 8.93 -1.67
CA SER A 124 -9.98 9.22 -0.82
C SER A 124 -11.12 8.26 -1.15
N CYS A 125 -11.59 7.58 -0.10
CA CYS A 125 -12.72 6.66 -0.11
C CYS A 125 -14.09 7.36 -0.07
N ASN A 126 -14.09 8.71 -0.07
CA ASN A 126 -15.28 9.54 0.17
C ASN A 126 -16.03 9.92 -1.12
N VAL A 127 -15.62 9.41 -2.27
CA VAL A 127 -16.20 9.74 -3.58
C VAL A 127 -16.42 8.44 -4.34
N PRO A 128 -17.57 8.28 -5.04
CA PRO A 128 -18.52 7.38 -4.44
C PRO A 128 -18.43 5.96 -4.99
N PHE A 129 -17.39 5.60 -5.76
CA PHE A 129 -16.53 4.41 -5.56
C PHE A 129 -15.29 4.48 -6.46
N TRP A 130 -14.10 4.37 -5.85
CA TRP A 130 -12.82 4.26 -6.53
C TRP A 130 -11.93 3.25 -5.83
N HIS A 131 -11.12 2.57 -6.62
CA HIS A 131 -10.12 1.67 -6.07
C HIS A 131 -9.04 2.46 -5.32
N GLU A 132 -8.70 2.02 -4.12
CA GLU A 132 -7.62 2.63 -3.34
C GLU A 132 -6.33 1.85 -3.52
N ALA A 133 -5.28 2.54 -3.98
CA ALA A 133 -3.93 2.02 -3.92
C ALA A 133 -3.49 1.95 -2.45
N HIS A 134 -3.35 0.72 -1.94
CA HIS A 134 -3.05 0.42 -0.56
C HIS A 134 -1.63 -0.16 -0.44
N HIS A 135 -0.87 0.34 0.52
CA HIS A 135 0.42 -0.23 0.88
C HIS A 135 0.21 -1.53 1.66
N ILE A 136 0.81 -2.62 1.19
CA ILE A 136 0.74 -3.91 1.87
C ILE A 136 1.51 -3.84 3.19
N VAL A 137 2.77 -3.43 3.17
CA VAL A 137 3.52 -2.95 4.34
C VAL A 137 3.18 -1.47 4.53
N PRO A 138 2.36 -1.09 5.52
CA PRO A 138 1.84 0.27 5.61
C PRO A 138 2.92 1.28 6.00
N ASN A 139 2.87 2.48 5.40
CA ASN A 139 3.79 3.59 5.66
C ASN A 139 4.00 3.86 7.16
N ASN A 140 2.91 4.03 7.91
CA ASN A 140 2.97 4.34 9.34
C ASN A 140 3.53 3.18 10.17
N VAL A 141 3.28 1.93 9.77
CA VAL A 141 3.82 0.75 10.46
C VAL A 141 5.32 0.67 10.23
N LEU A 142 5.80 0.85 9.00
CA LEU A 142 7.23 0.89 8.72
C LEU A 142 7.92 2.05 9.45
N LYS A 143 7.38 3.28 9.32
CA LYS A 143 7.90 4.48 9.99
C LYS A 143 8.02 4.27 11.49
N SER A 144 6.94 3.83 12.14
CA SER A 144 6.93 3.58 13.58
C SER A 144 7.91 2.47 13.99
N CYS A 145 8.01 1.37 13.22
CA CYS A 145 8.98 0.32 13.51
C CYS A 145 10.41 0.84 13.47
N ILE A 146 10.78 1.65 12.47
CA ILE A 146 12.13 2.22 12.35
C ILE A 146 12.43 3.14 13.53
N VAL A 147 11.49 4.03 13.92
CA VAL A 147 11.66 4.92 15.08
C VAL A 147 11.91 4.11 16.36
N LYS A 148 11.13 3.04 16.57
CA LYS A 148 11.24 2.15 17.74
C LYS A 148 12.56 1.39 17.84
N VAL A 149 13.34 1.32 16.77
CA VAL A 149 14.68 0.70 16.84
C VAL A 149 15.66 1.51 17.70
N GLY A 150 15.52 2.83 17.74
CA GLY A 150 16.37 3.69 18.55
C GLY A 150 15.78 4.04 19.93
N GLU A 151 14.51 3.72 20.17
CA GLU A 151 13.77 4.12 21.38
C GLU A 151 14.45 3.57 22.64
N GLY A 152 14.67 4.46 23.62
CA GLY A 152 15.33 4.12 24.89
C GLY A 152 16.83 3.79 24.77
N LYS A 153 17.49 4.14 23.66
CA LYS A 153 18.93 3.94 23.46
C LYS A 153 19.68 5.28 23.37
N PRO A 154 20.93 5.36 23.86
CA PRO A 154 21.82 6.47 23.55
C PRO A 154 21.90 6.66 22.03
N LEU A 155 21.92 7.91 21.56
CA LEU A 155 21.99 8.23 20.14
C LEU A 155 20.81 7.67 19.29
N GLN A 156 19.59 7.62 19.85
CA GLN A 156 18.35 7.20 19.15
C GLN A 156 18.25 7.73 17.70
N VAL A 157 18.56 9.00 17.48
CA VAL A 157 18.51 9.64 16.15
C VAL A 157 19.49 8.98 15.18
N VAL A 158 20.68 8.56 15.63
CA VAL A 158 21.68 7.88 14.81
C VAL A 158 21.18 6.53 14.32
N TYR A 159 20.47 5.77 15.16
CA TYR A 159 19.84 4.50 14.76
C TYR A 159 18.85 4.72 13.62
N VAL A 160 17.95 5.69 13.79
CA VAL A 160 16.94 6.04 12.78
C VAL A 160 17.62 6.47 11.48
N LYS A 161 18.63 7.35 11.54
CA LYS A 161 19.39 7.79 10.35
C LYS A 161 20.08 6.63 9.64
N LYS A 162 20.80 5.76 10.37
CA LYS A 162 21.52 4.62 9.78
C LYS A 162 20.57 3.65 9.08
N ILE A 163 19.44 3.34 9.70
CA ILE A 163 18.45 2.42 9.11
C ILE A 163 17.83 3.01 7.85
N ARG A 164 17.40 4.28 7.91
CA ARG A 164 16.78 4.94 6.77
C ARG A 164 17.78 5.11 5.61
N SER A 165 18.98 5.62 5.88
CA SER A 165 20.05 5.71 4.87
C SER A 165 20.41 4.35 4.27
N GLY A 166 20.50 3.30 5.10
CA GLY A 166 20.84 1.95 4.66
C GLY A 166 19.79 1.37 3.71
N LEU A 167 18.50 1.46 4.07
CA LEU A 167 17.42 1.02 3.18
C LEU A 167 17.36 1.82 1.87
N LEU A 168 17.58 3.14 1.92
CA LEU A 168 17.64 3.98 0.72
C LEU A 168 18.85 3.63 -0.17
N LYS A 169 20.01 3.33 0.42
CA LYS A 169 21.22 2.87 -0.30
C LYS A 169 20.95 1.60 -1.09
N GLU A 170 20.22 0.66 -0.50
CA GLU A 170 19.79 -0.57 -1.15
C GLU A 170 18.60 -0.38 -2.11
N LYS A 171 18.22 0.88 -2.38
CA LYS A 171 17.11 1.26 -3.25
C LYS A 171 15.78 0.63 -2.82
N TYR A 172 15.55 0.47 -1.51
CA TYR A 172 14.24 0.08 -1.03
C TYR A 172 13.25 1.23 -1.28
N ASN A 173 12.09 0.88 -1.82
CA ASN A 173 11.04 1.83 -2.15
C ASN A 173 9.70 1.32 -1.59
N LEU A 174 9.25 1.93 -0.51
CA LEU A 174 7.96 1.68 0.14
C LEU A 174 6.80 1.74 -0.87
N ASN A 175 6.89 2.63 -1.86
CA ASN A 175 5.85 2.84 -2.86
C ASN A 175 5.94 1.86 -4.03
N HIS A 176 6.98 1.02 -4.11
CA HIS A 176 7.17 0.09 -5.22
C HIS A 176 5.96 -0.82 -5.41
N LYS A 177 5.59 -1.13 -6.67
CA LYS A 177 4.44 -1.96 -7.04
C LYS A 177 4.34 -3.31 -6.31
N ILE A 178 5.47 -3.89 -5.89
CA ILE A 178 5.51 -5.12 -5.07
C ILE A 178 4.79 -4.96 -3.72
N ASN A 179 4.84 -3.76 -3.16
CA ASN A 179 4.23 -3.37 -1.89
C ASN A 179 2.87 -2.68 -2.07
N MET A 180 2.29 -2.76 -3.27
CA MET A 180 1.01 -2.14 -3.58
C MET A 180 -0.03 -3.20 -3.89
N ILE A 181 -1.25 -2.96 -3.42
CA ILE A 181 -2.45 -3.67 -3.86
C ILE A 181 -3.56 -2.66 -4.10
N LEU A 182 -4.40 -2.94 -5.08
CA LEU A 182 -5.55 -2.12 -5.39
C LEU A 182 -6.78 -2.77 -4.76
N LEU A 183 -7.44 -2.09 -3.81
CA LEU A 183 -8.57 -2.67 -3.09
C LEU A 183 -9.86 -1.90 -3.38
N PRO A 184 -10.98 -2.61 -3.68
CA PRO A 184 -12.28 -2.00 -3.83
C PRO A 184 -12.83 -1.50 -2.49
N MET A 185 -13.75 -0.53 -2.53
CA MET A 185 -14.49 -0.09 -1.33
C MET A 185 -15.92 -0.64 -1.27
N ASP A 186 -16.49 -0.97 -2.43
CA ASP A 186 -17.85 -1.51 -2.55
C ASP A 186 -17.85 -3.04 -2.36
N ARG A 187 -18.83 -3.54 -1.60
CA ARG A 187 -18.97 -4.96 -1.27
C ARG A 187 -19.27 -5.83 -2.49
N ARG A 188 -20.12 -5.36 -3.40
CA ARG A 188 -20.49 -6.13 -4.60
C ARG A 188 -19.29 -6.23 -5.53
N VAL A 189 -18.60 -5.11 -5.75
CA VAL A 189 -17.36 -5.08 -6.54
C VAL A 189 -16.28 -5.97 -5.92
N ALA A 190 -16.09 -5.90 -4.60
CA ALA A 190 -15.15 -6.74 -3.87
C ALA A 190 -15.42 -8.24 -4.06
N ARG A 191 -16.68 -8.67 -3.89
CA ARG A 191 -17.10 -10.05 -4.12
C ARG A 191 -16.88 -10.48 -5.56
N THR A 192 -17.28 -9.67 -6.53
CA THR A 192 -17.09 -9.96 -7.96
C THR A 192 -15.61 -10.10 -8.33
N LEU A 193 -14.76 -9.24 -7.76
CA LEU A 193 -13.31 -9.31 -7.97
C LEU A 193 -12.60 -10.36 -7.11
N GLN A 194 -13.32 -11.03 -6.21
CA GLN A 194 -12.77 -11.94 -5.20
C GLN A 194 -11.63 -11.29 -4.40
N LEU A 195 -11.81 -10.00 -4.08
CA LEU A 195 -10.91 -9.19 -3.26
C LEU A 195 -11.61 -8.81 -1.96
N PRO A 196 -10.89 -8.63 -0.85
CA PRO A 196 -11.46 -7.94 0.29
C PRO A 196 -11.64 -6.46 -0.08
N ARG A 197 -12.63 -5.82 0.54
CA ARG A 197 -12.72 -4.37 0.56
C ARG A 197 -11.51 -3.80 1.30
N HIS A 198 -11.12 -2.58 0.93
CA HIS A 198 -10.08 -1.89 1.70
C HIS A 198 -10.54 -1.66 3.13
N ARG A 199 -11.76 -1.17 3.38
CA ARG A 199 -12.25 -0.80 4.72
C ARG A 199 -13.72 -1.12 4.94
N LEU A 200 -14.10 -1.31 6.20
CA LEU A 200 -15.50 -1.47 6.64
C LEU A 200 -16.36 -0.22 6.44
N THR A 201 -15.80 0.96 6.73
CA THR A 201 -16.45 2.25 6.47
C THR A 201 -15.41 3.27 6.03
N SER A 202 -15.84 4.44 5.55
CA SER A 202 -14.92 5.57 5.27
C SER A 202 -14.23 6.12 6.54
N GLU A 203 -14.79 5.81 7.71
CA GLU A 203 -14.35 6.26 9.02
C GLU A 203 -13.45 5.23 9.72
N HIS A 204 -13.65 3.94 9.45
CA HIS A 204 -12.74 2.86 9.85
C HIS A 204 -11.44 2.93 9.06
N ARG A 205 -10.48 3.71 9.55
CA ARG A 205 -9.21 4.00 8.87
C ARG A 205 -8.05 3.13 9.33
N SER A 206 -8.25 2.25 10.31
CA SER A 206 -7.18 1.54 11.02
C SER A 206 -7.35 0.03 10.94
N HIS A 207 -6.46 -0.61 10.18
CA HIS A 207 -6.36 -2.08 10.08
C HIS A 207 -5.61 -2.64 11.28
N ARG A 208 -6.17 -2.58 12.50
CA ARG A 208 -5.39 -2.86 13.75
C ARG A 208 -4.76 -4.25 13.75
N ALA A 209 -5.53 -5.30 13.50
CA ALA A 209 -5.04 -6.69 13.51
C ALA A 209 -3.95 -6.90 12.44
N TYR A 210 -4.22 -6.48 11.20
CA TYR A 210 -3.27 -6.52 10.10
C TYR A 210 -1.99 -5.74 10.41
N SER A 211 -2.12 -4.50 10.89
CA SER A 211 -1.00 -3.62 11.23
C SER A 211 -0.15 -4.20 12.36
N ASN A 212 -0.76 -4.88 13.34
CA ASN A 212 -0.03 -5.58 14.39
C ASN A 212 0.79 -6.75 13.82
N HIS A 213 0.19 -7.58 12.96
CA HIS A 213 0.89 -8.67 12.30
C HIS A 213 2.10 -8.16 11.49
N VAL A 214 1.91 -7.14 10.65
CA VAL A 214 3.01 -6.53 9.88
C VAL A 214 4.10 -5.98 10.83
N ARG A 215 3.70 -5.30 11.90
CA ARG A 215 4.62 -4.74 12.90
C ARG A 215 5.51 -5.81 13.51
N ASP A 216 4.96 -6.96 13.86
CA ASP A 216 5.72 -8.03 14.51
C ASP A 216 6.74 -8.68 13.56
N LYS A 217 6.43 -8.79 12.27
CA LYS A 217 7.40 -9.23 11.25
C LYS A 217 8.50 -8.19 11.05
N LEU A 218 8.14 -6.90 10.89
CA LEU A 218 9.11 -5.82 10.71
C LEU A 218 10.06 -5.68 11.90
N LYS A 219 9.56 -5.76 13.14
CA LYS A 219 10.39 -5.77 14.36
C LYS A 219 11.46 -6.86 14.30
N LYS A 220 11.10 -8.07 13.88
CA LYS A 220 12.05 -9.19 13.76
C LYS A 220 13.14 -8.90 12.74
N TYR A 221 12.78 -8.33 11.58
CA TYR A 221 13.74 -8.00 10.52
C TYR A 221 14.68 -6.87 10.93
N LEU A 222 14.14 -5.81 11.53
CA LEU A 222 14.89 -4.64 11.97
C LEU A 222 15.77 -4.91 13.20
N LYS A 223 15.42 -5.90 14.04
CA LYS A 223 16.24 -6.27 15.22
C LYS A 223 17.65 -6.73 14.84
N LEU A 224 17.83 -7.39 13.68
CA LEU A 224 19.15 -7.79 13.21
C LEU A 224 19.99 -6.59 12.81
N VAL A 225 19.38 -5.64 12.11
CA VAL A 225 20.00 -4.37 11.73
C VAL A 225 20.34 -3.54 12.98
N GLN A 226 19.43 -3.47 13.95
CA GLN A 226 19.65 -2.80 15.23
C GLN A 226 20.90 -3.31 15.96
N LYS A 227 21.03 -4.64 16.08
CA LYS A 227 22.18 -5.28 16.73
C LYS A 227 23.49 -4.95 16.03
N ALA A 228 23.51 -4.94 14.70
CA ALA A 228 24.69 -4.57 13.93
C ALA A 228 25.02 -3.07 14.07
N VAL A 229 24.02 -2.19 14.16
CA VAL A 229 24.25 -0.76 14.43
C VAL A 229 24.78 -0.51 15.85
N GLN A 230 24.37 -1.33 16.83
CA GLN A 230 24.86 -1.28 18.23
C GLN A 230 26.31 -1.71 18.37
N LYS A 231 26.72 -2.77 17.66
CA LYS A 231 28.09 -3.27 17.68
C LYS A 231 28.95 -2.42 16.75
N HIS A 232 29.46 -1.31 17.24
CA HIS A 232 30.27 -0.35 16.48
C HIS A 232 31.49 -0.99 15.76
N GLU A 233 31.96 -2.15 16.22
CA GLU A 233 33.13 -2.89 15.70
C GLU A 233 32.74 -4.19 14.93
N GLY A 234 31.45 -4.41 14.68
CA GLY A 234 30.96 -5.59 13.93
C GLY A 234 30.86 -5.37 12.42
N PRO A 235 30.56 -6.45 11.65
CA PRO A 235 30.26 -6.29 10.23
C PRO A 235 29.09 -5.32 10.05
N PRO A 236 29.11 -4.49 8.98
CA PRO A 236 28.07 -3.50 8.75
C PRO A 236 26.71 -4.20 8.63
N ALA A 237 25.66 -3.50 9.08
CA ALA A 237 24.31 -4.02 8.99
C ALA A 237 23.95 -4.41 7.54
N ASP A 238 23.43 -5.62 7.36
CA ASP A 238 23.01 -6.11 6.05
C ASP A 238 21.62 -5.56 5.68
N TYR A 239 21.64 -4.34 5.13
CA TYR A 239 20.43 -3.68 4.64
C TYR A 239 19.85 -4.37 3.42
N LYS A 240 20.66 -5.09 2.63
CA LYS A 240 20.19 -5.81 1.44
C LYS A 240 19.31 -6.97 1.86
N ALA A 241 19.75 -7.78 2.81
CA ALA A 241 18.93 -8.85 3.38
C ALA A 241 17.70 -8.29 4.11
N CYS A 242 17.83 -7.15 4.81
CA CYS A 242 16.67 -6.49 5.43
C CYS A 242 15.62 -6.07 4.40
N LYS A 243 16.05 -5.42 3.30
CA LYS A 243 15.21 -5.05 2.17
C LYS A 243 14.50 -6.29 1.61
N SER A 244 15.24 -7.34 1.26
CA SER A 244 14.69 -8.56 0.68
C SER A 244 13.63 -9.20 1.58
N LYS A 245 13.80 -9.17 2.92
CA LYS A 245 12.80 -9.67 3.87
C LYS A 245 11.51 -8.84 3.87
N ILE A 246 11.61 -7.52 3.75
CA ILE A 246 10.44 -6.63 3.69
C ILE A 246 9.70 -6.79 2.36
N GLU A 247 10.42 -6.94 1.25
CA GLU A 247 9.84 -7.21 -0.07
C GLU A 247 9.15 -8.59 -0.11
N ALA A 248 9.81 -9.64 0.40
CA ALA A 248 9.21 -10.97 0.51
C ALA A 248 7.97 -11.00 1.42
N LEU A 249 7.95 -10.18 2.48
CA LEU A 249 6.75 -9.99 3.31
C LEU A 249 5.61 -9.39 2.49
N SER A 250 5.90 -8.40 1.64
CA SER A 250 4.90 -7.75 0.78
C SER A 250 4.26 -8.76 -0.19
N GLU A 251 5.07 -9.62 -0.81
CA GLU A 251 4.58 -10.67 -1.72
C GLU A 251 3.75 -11.73 -1.00
N THR A 252 4.23 -12.18 0.16
CA THR A 252 3.51 -13.16 0.99
C THR A 252 2.14 -12.62 1.40
N LEU A 253 2.10 -11.38 1.90
CA LEU A 253 0.86 -10.73 2.32
C LEU A 253 -0.06 -10.44 1.13
N TYR A 254 0.48 -10.08 -0.05
CA TYR A 254 -0.32 -9.97 -1.27
C TYR A 254 -1.11 -11.25 -1.52
N ALA A 255 -0.44 -12.40 -1.58
CA ALA A 255 -1.07 -13.68 -1.82
C ALA A 255 -2.13 -14.02 -0.74
N LYS A 256 -1.85 -13.67 0.52
CA LYS A 256 -2.79 -13.87 1.63
C LYS A 256 -4.04 -13.01 1.53
N ILE A 257 -3.89 -11.73 1.15
CA ILE A 257 -5.00 -10.81 0.94
C ILE A 257 -5.89 -11.31 -0.22
N ILE A 258 -5.29 -11.72 -1.34
CA ILE A 258 -6.03 -12.33 -2.46
C ILE A 258 -6.77 -13.60 -2.01
N SER A 259 -6.09 -14.49 -1.27
CA SER A 259 -6.71 -15.72 -0.76
C SER A 259 -7.88 -15.44 0.18
N ALA A 260 -7.78 -14.40 1.03
CA ALA A 260 -8.88 -14.02 1.91
C ALA A 260 -10.09 -13.54 1.11
N GLY A 261 -9.87 -12.68 0.11
CA GLY A 261 -10.94 -12.21 -0.77
C GLY A 261 -11.70 -13.34 -1.48
N LYS A 262 -10.97 -14.37 -1.95
CA LYS A 262 -11.59 -15.57 -2.52
C LYS A 262 -12.45 -16.34 -1.53
N LEU A 263 -11.94 -16.56 -0.32
CA LEU A 263 -12.68 -17.27 0.74
C LEU A 263 -13.91 -16.48 1.22
N MET A 264 -13.79 -15.15 1.31
CA MET A 264 -14.90 -14.26 1.64
C MET A 264 -15.98 -14.27 0.53
N ALA A 265 -15.56 -14.28 -0.73
CA ALA A 265 -16.48 -14.35 -1.86
C ALA A 265 -17.24 -15.68 -1.93
N SER A 266 -16.60 -16.79 -1.54
CA SER A 266 -17.23 -18.13 -1.50
C SER A 266 -17.96 -18.44 -0.20
N GLY A 267 -17.97 -17.53 0.79
CA GLY A 267 -18.60 -17.77 2.10
C GLY A 267 -17.81 -18.68 3.04
N LEU A 268 -16.57 -19.04 2.71
CA LEU A 268 -15.69 -19.89 3.55
C LEU A 268 -14.88 -19.08 4.59
N MET A 269 -14.96 -17.75 4.54
CA MET A 269 -14.40 -16.83 5.53
C MET A 269 -15.43 -15.73 5.79
N GLU A 270 -15.69 -15.43 7.06
CA GLU A 270 -16.54 -14.31 7.44
C GLU A 270 -15.88 -12.96 7.13
N GLY A 271 -16.73 -11.93 6.99
CA GLY A 271 -16.31 -10.58 6.64
C GLY A 271 -16.23 -10.31 5.14
N ASP A 272 -15.93 -9.06 4.81
CA ASP A 272 -15.74 -8.60 3.44
C ASP A 272 -14.64 -7.54 3.29
N ALA A 273 -13.92 -7.18 4.36
CA ALA A 273 -12.88 -6.15 4.36
C ALA A 273 -11.52 -6.64 4.90
N LEU A 274 -10.46 -5.91 4.56
CA LEU A 274 -9.09 -6.15 5.06
C LEU A 274 -9.01 -6.17 6.59
N ASP A 275 -9.81 -5.32 7.25
CA ASP A 275 -9.93 -5.22 8.71
C ASP A 275 -10.41 -6.53 9.36
N GLU A 276 -11.19 -7.33 8.64
CA GLU A 276 -11.87 -8.52 9.15
C GLU A 276 -11.10 -9.82 8.86
N ILE A 277 -9.99 -9.74 8.13
CA ILE A 277 -9.16 -10.93 7.88
C ILE A 277 -8.56 -11.37 9.22
N PRO A 278 -8.84 -12.60 9.68
CA PRO A 278 -8.38 -13.05 10.99
C PRO A 278 -6.86 -13.23 10.97
N ALA A 279 -6.18 -12.83 12.05
CA ALA A 279 -4.73 -12.85 12.16
C ALA A 279 -4.11 -14.20 11.75
N ARG A 280 -4.73 -15.31 12.17
CA ARG A 280 -4.34 -16.69 11.83
C ARG A 280 -4.21 -16.95 10.32
N HIS A 281 -4.94 -16.23 9.48
CA HIS A 281 -4.85 -16.36 8.03
C HIS A 281 -3.49 -15.91 7.50
N PHE A 282 -2.91 -14.87 8.10
CA PHE A 282 -1.61 -14.34 7.74
C PHE A 282 -0.44 -15.20 8.24
N ASP A 283 -0.64 -15.98 9.30
CA ASP A 283 0.40 -16.84 9.86
C ASP A 283 0.50 -18.23 9.19
N LYS A 284 -0.55 -18.71 8.52
CA LYS A 284 -0.49 -19.97 7.77
C LYS A 284 0.49 -19.85 6.60
N VAL A 285 1.30 -20.87 6.31
CA VAL A 285 2.09 -20.90 5.05
C VAL A 285 1.13 -21.07 3.86
N PRO A 286 1.25 -20.30 2.75
CA PRO A 286 0.44 -20.55 1.56
C PRO A 286 0.71 -21.97 1.03
N PRO A 287 -0.32 -22.75 0.64
CA PRO A 287 -0.08 -24.03 -0.03
C PRO A 287 0.69 -23.78 -1.33
N LYS A 288 1.73 -24.60 -1.59
CA LYS A 288 2.65 -24.46 -2.73
C LYS A 288 1.96 -24.44 -4.11
N SER A 289 0.71 -24.91 -4.21
CA SER A 289 -0.05 -25.02 -5.46
C SER A 289 -0.46 -23.68 -6.10
N ASN A 290 -0.49 -22.57 -5.35
CA ASN A 290 -0.95 -21.27 -5.87
C ASN A 290 0.17 -20.37 -6.46
N LEU A 291 1.43 -20.80 -6.45
CA LEU A 291 2.56 -20.02 -7.00
C LEU A 291 2.80 -20.27 -8.49
N LYS A 292 2.34 -21.41 -9.03
CA LYS A 292 2.55 -21.78 -10.45
C LYS A 292 1.76 -20.93 -11.46
N GLY A 293 0.79 -20.14 -11.02
CA GLY A 293 0.01 -19.22 -11.87
C GLY A 293 0.42 -17.75 -11.80
N LEU A 294 1.44 -17.41 -10.99
CA LEU A 294 1.88 -16.02 -10.77
C LEU A 294 3.14 -15.63 -11.56
N PHE A 295 3.79 -16.63 -12.18
CA PHE A 295 4.94 -16.49 -13.08
C PHE A 295 4.65 -17.22 -14.39
N LYS A 296 3.76 -16.66 -15.20
CA LYS A 296 3.72 -16.82 -16.65
C LYS A 296 3.32 -15.48 -17.25
#